data_AF-F2BD32-F1
#
_entry.id   AF-F2BD32-F1
#
_cell.length_a   1.000
_cell.length_b   1.000
_cell.length_c   1.000
_cell.angle_alpha   90.00
_cell.angle_beta   90.00
_cell.angle_gamma   90.00
#
_symmetry.space_group_name_H-M   'P 1'
#
loop_
_entity.id
_entity.type
_entity.pdbx_description
1 polymer ?
#
loop_
_entity_poly.entity_id
_entity_poly.type
_entity_poly.pdbx_seq_one_letter_code
_entity_poly.pdbx_strand_id
1 'polypeptide(L)'
;MSHKPKTEHENNKLHKRLRHAVGDAINDFNMIEPGDKIMVCLSGGKDSYALLDILRQLQSSAPVDFELVAVNLDQKQPRFPEEVLPTYLESIGVPYKIVEEDTYSTVKRVLDEGKTTCSLCSRLRRGILYRTAKELGCTKIALGHHRDDILATLFLNMFYGGKLKAMPPKLVSDNGEHIVIRPLAYVKEKDLIRYAEIKQFPIIPCNLCGSQPNLQRQVIGDMLKDWDKRFPGRIESMFSALRNVVPSHLADTELFDFAGLERGQTLKHGGDLAFDSESVPERFSDGLDEDEGEVKIAKPRKVFNILDNRAKG
;
A
#
# COMPACT_ATOMS: atom_id res chain seq x y z
N MET A 1 -14.69 36.98 -9.86
CA MET A 1 -14.40 35.53 -9.85
C MET A 1 -12.97 35.35 -9.39
N SER A 2 -12.75 34.76 -8.21
CA SER A 2 -11.43 34.67 -7.58
C SER A 2 -10.53 33.70 -8.36
N HIS A 3 -9.47 34.22 -8.99
CA HIS A 3 -8.44 33.43 -9.63
C HIS A 3 -7.60 32.76 -8.52
N LYS A 4 -7.93 31.53 -8.13
CA LYS A 4 -7.02 30.75 -7.29
C LYS A 4 -5.69 30.61 -8.02
N PRO A 5 -4.54 30.92 -7.39
CA PRO A 5 -3.23 30.82 -8.04
C PRO A 5 -2.99 29.38 -8.51
N LYS A 6 -2.41 29.19 -9.72
CA LYS A 6 -2.24 27.88 -10.39
C LYS A 6 -1.74 26.77 -9.45
N THR A 7 -0.82 27.10 -8.54
CA THR A 7 -0.26 26.19 -7.53
C THR A 7 -1.30 25.63 -6.55
N GLU A 8 -2.28 26.43 -6.11
CA GLU A 8 -3.33 25.97 -5.20
C GLU A 8 -4.27 24.98 -5.93
N HIS A 9 -4.55 25.24 -7.20
CA HIS A 9 -5.35 24.35 -8.03
C HIS A 9 -4.67 22.99 -8.23
N GLU A 10 -3.37 22.98 -8.54
CA GLU A 10 -2.58 21.75 -8.70
C GLU A 10 -2.49 20.94 -7.41
N ASN A 11 -2.30 21.62 -6.26
CA ASN A 11 -2.28 20.97 -4.95
C ASN A 11 -3.63 20.30 -4.63
N ASN A 12 -4.75 20.97 -4.93
CA ASN A 12 -6.09 20.41 -4.77
C ASN A 12 -6.32 19.20 -5.70
N LYS A 13 -5.81 19.25 -6.94
CA LYS A 13 -5.90 18.13 -7.88
C LYS A 13 -5.13 16.90 -7.38
N LEU A 14 -3.91 17.09 -6.89
CA LEU A 14 -3.11 16.02 -6.29
C LEU A 14 -3.82 15.41 -5.07
N HIS A 15 -4.31 16.26 -4.18
CA HIS A 15 -5.04 15.84 -2.98
C HIS A 15 -6.27 14.99 -3.32
N LYS A 16 -7.09 15.45 -4.27
CA LYS A 16 -8.24 14.70 -4.78
C LYS A 16 -7.79 13.35 -5.38
N ARG A 17 -6.75 13.34 -6.22
CA ARG A 17 -6.22 12.11 -6.84
C ARG A 17 -5.79 11.08 -5.79
N LEU A 18 -5.05 11.51 -4.77
CA LEU A 18 -4.61 10.64 -3.68
C LEU A 18 -5.79 10.07 -2.89
N ARG A 19 -6.75 10.92 -2.52
CA ARG A 19 -7.95 10.49 -1.81
C ARG A 19 -8.75 9.46 -2.62
N HIS A 20 -8.93 9.70 -3.92
CA HIS A 20 -9.61 8.75 -4.81
C HIS A 20 -8.84 7.43 -4.90
N ALA A 21 -7.52 7.46 -5.16
CA ALA A 21 -6.71 6.24 -5.27
C ALA A 21 -6.75 5.39 -3.98
N VAL A 22 -6.74 6.04 -2.81
CA VAL A 22 -6.88 5.35 -1.51
C VAL A 22 -8.28 4.79 -1.32
N GLY A 23 -9.32 5.57 -1.60
CA GLY A 23 -10.69 5.09 -1.46
C GLY A 23 -11.02 3.95 -2.42
N ASP A 24 -10.50 4.04 -3.64
CA ASP A 24 -10.54 3.02 -4.68
C ASP A 24 -9.93 1.70 -4.21
N ALA A 25 -8.72 1.74 -3.63
CA ALA A 25 -8.07 0.57 -3.06
C ALA A 25 -8.87 -0.01 -1.87
N ILE A 26 -9.36 0.86 -0.98
CA ILE A 26 -10.19 0.43 0.16
C ILE A 26 -11.44 -0.31 -0.33
N ASN A 27 -12.12 0.23 -1.33
CA ASN A 27 -13.35 -0.35 -1.87
C ASN A 27 -13.09 -1.66 -2.62
N ASP A 28 -12.05 -1.72 -3.46
CA ASP A 28 -11.79 -2.90 -4.30
C ASP A 28 -11.30 -4.10 -3.50
N PHE A 29 -10.59 -3.86 -2.40
CA PHE A 29 -10.10 -4.91 -1.51
C PHE A 29 -10.91 -5.06 -0.22
N ASN A 30 -12.04 -4.35 -0.09
CA ASN A 30 -12.89 -4.32 1.12
C ASN A 30 -12.06 -4.12 2.40
N MET A 31 -11.23 -3.08 2.47
CA MET A 31 -10.25 -2.91 3.56
C MET A 31 -10.90 -2.47 4.88
N ILE A 32 -11.94 -1.64 4.81
CA ILE A 32 -12.60 -1.00 5.95
C ILE A 32 -14.07 -1.41 5.97
N GLU A 33 -14.58 -1.73 7.15
CA GLU A 33 -15.93 -2.20 7.43
C GLU A 33 -16.51 -1.44 8.64
N PRO A 34 -17.84 -1.35 8.80
CA PRO A 34 -18.45 -0.67 9.94
C PRO A 34 -17.99 -1.27 11.28
N GLY A 35 -17.61 -0.40 12.21
CA GLY A 35 -17.13 -0.79 13.53
C GLY A 35 -15.65 -1.20 13.57
N ASP A 36 -14.92 -1.09 12.46
CA ASP A 36 -13.48 -1.36 12.46
C ASP A 36 -12.73 -0.39 13.39
N LYS A 37 -11.77 -0.92 14.13
CA LYS A 37 -10.75 -0.15 14.82
C LYS A 37 -9.40 -0.38 14.14
N ILE A 38 -8.89 0.66 13.50
CA ILE A 38 -7.74 0.56 12.60
C ILE A 38 -6.50 1.14 13.28
N MET A 39 -5.51 0.28 13.49
CA MET A 39 -4.17 0.69 13.91
C MET A 39 -3.37 1.18 12.70
N VAL A 40 -3.05 2.47 12.64
CA VAL A 40 -2.23 3.07 11.59
C VAL A 40 -0.77 3.09 12.03
N CYS A 41 0.08 2.26 11.43
CA CYS A 41 1.48 2.16 11.81
C CYS A 41 2.30 3.34 11.25
N LEU A 42 2.80 4.20 12.14
CA LEU A 42 3.63 5.35 11.79
C LEU A 42 5.12 5.04 11.97
N SER A 43 5.86 5.15 10.87
CA SER A 43 7.32 5.04 10.87
C SER A 43 8.03 6.39 11.03
N GLY A 44 7.30 7.50 10.94
CA GLY A 44 7.85 8.85 10.81
C GLY A 44 8.25 9.22 9.37
N GLY A 45 8.01 8.32 8.40
CA GLY A 45 8.25 8.58 6.98
C GLY A 45 7.05 9.23 6.28
N LYS A 46 7.31 9.84 5.11
CA LYS A 46 6.35 10.53 4.25
C LYS A 46 5.06 9.72 3.99
N ASP A 47 5.22 8.43 3.71
CA ASP A 47 4.12 7.56 3.29
C ASP A 47 3.19 7.25 4.47
N SER A 48 3.75 7.07 5.67
CA SER A 48 2.97 6.79 6.87
C SER A 48 2.16 8.02 7.34
N TYR A 49 2.73 9.23 7.24
CA TYR A 49 1.99 10.46 7.50
C TYR A 49 0.87 10.69 6.49
N ALA A 50 1.17 10.51 5.19
CA ALA A 50 0.17 10.66 4.13
C ALA A 50 -0.98 9.66 4.29
N LEU A 51 -0.69 8.40 4.65
CA LEU A 51 -1.69 7.38 4.95
C LEU A 51 -2.63 7.84 6.08
N LEU A 52 -2.07 8.28 7.22
CA LEU A 52 -2.88 8.73 8.35
C LEU A 52 -3.76 9.92 7.96
N ASP A 53 -3.16 10.95 7.34
CA ASP A 53 -3.87 12.16 6.94
C ASP A 53 -5.03 11.86 5.97
N ILE A 54 -4.81 11.01 4.96
CA ILE A 54 -5.88 10.64 4.01
C ILE A 54 -6.97 9.81 4.69
N LEU A 55 -6.62 8.84 5.55
CA LEU A 55 -7.60 8.03 6.27
C LEU A 55 -8.48 8.87 7.20
N ARG A 56 -7.92 9.87 7.88
CA ARG A 56 -8.70 10.80 8.73
C ARG A 56 -9.70 11.60 7.93
N GLN A 57 -9.31 12.06 6.75
CA GLN A 57 -10.22 12.80 5.88
C GLN A 57 -11.30 11.90 5.30
N LEU A 58 -11.01 10.62 5.03
CA LEU A 58 -12.03 9.65 4.66
C LEU A 58 -12.97 9.40 5.84
N GLN A 59 -12.44 9.20 7.06
CA GLN A 59 -13.23 9.01 8.28
C GLN A 59 -14.23 10.14 8.52
N SER A 60 -13.84 11.39 8.28
CA SER A 60 -14.70 12.56 8.52
C SER A 60 -15.87 12.71 7.54
N SER A 61 -15.84 12.00 6.40
CA SER A 61 -16.81 12.19 5.32
C SER A 61 -17.49 10.91 4.84
N ALA A 62 -16.87 9.74 5.00
CA ALA A 62 -17.39 8.47 4.52
C ALA A 62 -18.67 8.04 5.26
N PRO A 63 -19.58 7.31 4.60
CA PRO A 63 -20.85 6.82 5.17
C PRO A 63 -20.66 5.61 6.11
N VAL A 64 -19.46 5.41 6.65
CA VAL A 64 -19.11 4.30 7.53
C VAL A 64 -18.43 4.84 8.79
N ASP A 65 -18.75 4.24 9.93
CA ASP A 65 -18.08 4.52 11.19
C ASP A 65 -16.94 3.53 11.41
N PHE A 66 -15.74 4.07 11.63
CA PHE A 66 -14.54 3.33 12.02
C PHE A 66 -13.65 4.23 12.88
N GLU A 67 -12.81 3.63 13.70
CA GLU A 67 -11.86 4.32 14.58
C GLU A 67 -10.44 4.25 14.01
N LEU A 68 -9.64 5.28 14.28
CA LEU A 68 -8.22 5.34 13.94
C LEU A 68 -7.40 5.51 15.22
N VAL A 69 -6.36 4.67 15.38
CA VAL A 69 -5.32 4.86 16.39
C VAL A 69 -3.96 4.82 15.72
N ALA A 70 -3.16 5.88 15.89
CA ALA A 70 -1.80 5.92 15.36
C ALA A 70 -0.85 5.17 16.30
N VAL A 71 -0.02 4.28 15.75
CA VAL A 71 0.95 3.52 16.55
C VAL A 71 2.35 3.67 15.96
N ASN A 72 3.28 4.11 16.79
CA ASN A 72 4.70 4.11 16.47
C ASN A 72 5.42 3.06 17.32
N LEU A 73 6.41 2.41 16.73
CA LEU A 73 7.36 1.55 17.43
C LEU A 73 8.71 2.27 17.47
N ASP A 74 9.03 2.84 18.63
CA ASP A 74 10.35 3.32 18.96
C ASP A 74 11.24 2.12 19.28
N GLN A 75 12.21 1.90 18.39
CA GLN A 75 13.13 0.77 18.45
C GLN A 75 14.38 1.06 19.31
N LYS A 76 14.40 2.20 20.01
CA LYS A 76 15.55 2.72 20.79
C LYS A 76 16.83 2.84 19.96
N GLN A 77 16.66 3.26 18.71
CA GLN A 77 17.81 3.54 17.84
C GLN A 77 18.53 4.81 18.31
N PRO A 78 19.87 4.89 18.17
CA PRO A 78 20.61 6.10 18.52
C PRO A 78 20.10 7.32 17.72
N ARG A 79 19.85 8.43 18.43
CA ARG A 79 19.42 9.72 17.86
C ARG A 79 18.03 9.68 17.19
N PHE A 80 17.13 8.79 17.63
CA PHE A 80 15.72 8.91 17.27
C PHE A 80 15.13 10.15 17.96
N PRO A 81 14.41 11.04 17.23
CA PRO A 81 13.76 12.19 17.85
C PRO A 81 12.41 11.73 18.44
N GLU A 82 12.41 11.36 19.71
CA GLU A 82 11.27 10.78 20.44
C GLU A 82 10.07 11.75 20.50
N GLU A 83 10.33 13.06 20.47
CA GLU A 83 9.33 14.12 20.62
C GLU A 83 8.54 14.45 19.35
N VAL A 84 9.07 14.14 18.16
CA VAL A 84 8.51 14.62 16.88
C VAL A 84 7.12 14.03 16.61
N LEU A 85 6.96 12.71 16.76
CA LEU A 85 5.70 12.02 16.51
C LEU A 85 4.62 12.37 17.55
N PRO A 86 4.88 12.31 18.87
CA PRO A 86 3.92 12.75 19.87
C PRO A 86 3.43 14.17 19.64
N THR A 87 4.35 15.13 19.45
CA THR A 87 4.01 16.54 19.22
C THR A 87 3.11 16.71 18.00
N TYR A 88 3.43 16.03 16.90
CA TYR A 88 2.60 16.05 15.69
C TYR A 88 1.22 15.45 15.94
N LEU A 89 1.13 14.26 16.54
CA LEU A 89 -0.12 13.54 16.76
C LEU A 89 -1.06 14.27 17.73
N GLU A 90 -0.51 14.89 18.77
CA GLU A 90 -1.22 15.78 19.69
C GLU A 90 -1.76 17.01 18.94
N SER A 91 -0.93 17.68 18.13
CA SER A 91 -1.33 18.89 17.37
C SER A 91 -2.51 18.66 16.44
N ILE A 92 -2.69 17.44 15.95
CA ILE A 92 -3.77 17.07 15.05
C ILE A 92 -4.93 16.35 15.75
N GLY A 93 -4.82 16.08 17.06
CA GLY A 93 -5.87 15.44 17.87
C GLY A 93 -6.19 13.99 17.51
N VAL A 94 -5.18 13.18 17.17
CA VAL A 94 -5.36 11.75 16.86
C VAL A 94 -4.99 10.90 18.05
N PRO A 95 -5.83 9.92 18.48
CA PRO A 95 -5.43 8.95 19.49
C PRO A 95 -4.18 8.18 19.06
N TYR A 96 -3.19 8.07 19.93
CA TYR A 96 -1.94 7.39 19.58
C TYR A 96 -1.33 6.58 20.73
N LYS A 97 -0.44 5.66 20.36
CA LYS A 97 0.42 4.90 21.27
C LYS A 97 1.85 4.87 20.72
N ILE A 98 2.79 5.33 21.52
CA ILE A 98 4.22 5.06 21.31
C ILE A 98 4.56 3.76 22.05
N VAL A 99 5.06 2.77 21.33
CA VAL A 99 5.55 1.50 21.87
C VAL A 99 7.07 1.57 21.88
N GLU A 100 7.66 1.42 23.06
CA GLU A 100 9.10 1.50 23.24
C GLU A 100 9.67 0.10 23.47
N GLU A 101 10.45 -0.41 22.51
CA GLU A 101 11.12 -1.71 22.64
C GLU A 101 12.49 -1.68 21.98
N ASP A 102 13.54 -2.07 22.73
CA ASP A 102 14.91 -2.14 22.22
C ASP A 102 15.13 -3.37 21.32
N THR A 103 14.58 -3.28 20.12
CA THR A 103 14.84 -4.21 19.04
C THR A 103 16.19 -3.94 18.37
N TYR A 104 16.72 -2.72 18.46
CA TYR A 104 17.98 -2.33 17.85
C TYR A 104 19.17 -3.13 18.42
N SER A 105 19.34 -3.12 19.74
CA SER A 105 20.39 -3.87 20.42
C SER A 105 20.22 -5.37 20.24
N THR A 106 18.96 -5.84 20.19
CA THR A 106 18.65 -7.26 19.92
C THR A 106 19.13 -7.69 18.55
N VAL A 107 18.84 -6.91 17.49
CA VAL A 107 19.30 -7.21 16.12
C VAL A 107 20.81 -7.19 16.03
N LYS A 108 21.47 -6.19 16.63
CA LYS A 108 22.95 -6.09 16.67
C LYS A 108 23.61 -7.27 17.39
N ARG A 109 23.02 -7.76 18.48
CA ARG A 109 23.56 -8.89 19.24
C ARG A 109 23.42 -10.22 18.51
N VAL A 110 22.33 -10.41 17.76
CA VAL A 110 22.00 -11.70 17.12
C VAL A 110 22.68 -11.88 15.76
N LEU A 111 23.02 -10.78 15.08
CA LEU A 111 23.61 -10.84 13.75
C LEU A 111 25.09 -10.44 13.79
N ASP A 112 25.93 -11.29 13.22
CA ASP A 112 27.33 -10.97 12.97
C ASP A 112 27.45 -9.75 12.05
N GLU A 113 28.56 -9.01 12.19
CA GLU A 113 28.89 -7.91 11.30
C GLU A 113 28.88 -8.36 9.84
N GLY A 114 28.15 -7.64 8.98
CA GLY A 114 28.01 -7.95 7.55
C GLY A 114 26.81 -8.82 7.15
N LYS A 115 26.04 -9.39 8.09
CA LYS A 115 24.79 -10.11 7.79
C LYS A 115 23.61 -9.15 7.60
N THR A 116 22.65 -9.54 6.76
CA THR A 116 21.46 -8.73 6.45
C THR A 116 20.55 -8.55 7.69
N THR A 117 20.54 -7.33 8.23
CA THR A 117 19.76 -6.96 9.43
C THR A 117 18.26 -6.87 9.21
N CYS A 118 17.83 -6.63 7.97
CA CYS A 118 16.45 -6.29 7.63
C CYS A 118 15.44 -7.43 7.89
N SER A 119 15.84 -8.69 7.71
CA SER A 119 14.91 -9.83 7.88
C SER A 119 14.49 -10.00 9.35
N LEU A 120 15.46 -10.02 10.27
CA LEU A 120 15.20 -10.15 11.70
C LEU A 120 14.48 -8.90 12.25
N CYS A 121 14.95 -7.70 11.89
CA CYS A 121 14.31 -6.45 12.29
C CYS A 121 12.82 -6.41 11.85
N SER A 122 12.53 -6.76 10.59
CA SER A 122 11.15 -6.79 10.07
C SER A 122 10.26 -7.79 10.82
N ARG A 123 10.79 -8.98 11.16
CA ARG A 123 10.06 -10.00 11.93
C ARG A 123 9.75 -9.53 13.35
N LEU A 124 10.73 -8.94 14.05
CA LEU A 124 10.54 -8.42 15.41
C LEU A 124 9.51 -7.29 15.42
N ARG A 125 9.66 -6.30 14.54
CA ARG A 125 8.71 -5.18 14.42
C ARG A 125 7.29 -5.68 14.16
N ARG A 126 7.11 -6.65 13.28
CA ARG A 126 5.78 -7.21 12.98
C ARG A 126 5.16 -7.86 14.21
N GLY A 127 5.93 -8.68 14.94
CA GLY A 127 5.44 -9.34 16.15
C GLY A 127 4.98 -8.35 17.21
N ILE A 128 5.76 -7.29 17.42
CA ILE A 128 5.43 -6.22 18.37
C ILE A 128 4.15 -5.50 17.95
N LEU A 129 4.08 -5.05 16.69
CA LEU A 129 2.90 -4.34 16.18
C LEU A 129 1.64 -5.20 16.26
N TYR A 130 1.72 -6.51 15.99
CA TYR A 130 0.57 -7.39 16.08
C TYR A 130 0.10 -7.57 17.53
N ARG A 131 1.05 -7.76 18.47
CA ARG A 131 0.73 -7.77 19.91
C ARG A 131 0.04 -6.46 20.33
N THR A 132 0.57 -5.31 19.92
CA THR A 132 -0.04 -4.01 20.23
C THR A 132 -1.43 -3.85 19.62
N ALA A 133 -1.63 -4.31 18.38
CA ALA A 133 -2.96 -4.30 17.76
C ALA A 133 -3.97 -5.10 18.60
N LYS A 134 -3.58 -6.27 19.10
CA LYS A 134 -4.39 -7.10 19.99
C LYS A 134 -4.71 -6.41 21.31
N GLU A 135 -3.71 -5.83 21.97
CA GLU A 135 -3.87 -5.10 23.23
C GLU A 135 -4.82 -3.90 23.10
N LEU A 136 -4.78 -3.21 21.95
CA LEU A 136 -5.65 -2.06 21.65
C LEU A 136 -7.03 -2.46 21.10
N GLY A 137 -7.29 -3.75 20.89
CA GLY A 137 -8.55 -4.25 20.31
C GLY A 137 -8.75 -3.84 18.84
N CYS A 138 -7.67 -3.70 18.07
CA CYS A 138 -7.73 -3.30 16.67
C CYS A 138 -8.08 -4.50 15.75
N THR A 139 -9.04 -4.28 14.86
CA THR A 139 -9.46 -5.28 13.85
C THR A 139 -8.59 -5.22 12.60
N LYS A 140 -8.06 -4.03 12.26
CA LYS A 140 -7.23 -3.80 11.08
C LYS A 140 -5.88 -3.16 11.44
N ILE A 141 -4.84 -3.50 10.68
CA ILE A 141 -3.49 -2.90 10.76
C ILE A 141 -3.17 -2.25 9.42
N ALA A 142 -3.13 -0.92 9.36
CA ALA A 142 -2.83 -0.16 8.16
C ALA A 142 -1.33 0.16 8.06
N LEU A 143 -0.73 -0.18 6.91
CA LEU A 143 0.68 0.06 6.61
C LEU A 143 0.84 0.98 5.39
N GLY A 144 1.78 1.92 5.46
CA GLY A 144 2.07 2.93 4.42
C GLY A 144 2.78 2.41 3.16
N HIS A 145 2.58 1.15 2.77
CA HIS A 145 3.18 0.60 1.56
C HIS A 145 2.39 1.05 0.33
N HIS A 146 3.07 1.67 -0.62
CA HIS A 146 2.45 2.20 -1.85
C HIS A 146 2.63 1.26 -3.05
N ARG A 147 2.12 1.67 -4.22
CA ARG A 147 2.11 0.84 -5.43
C ARG A 147 3.52 0.36 -5.82
N ASP A 148 4.48 1.28 -5.81
CA ASP A 148 5.87 1.00 -6.17
C ASP A 148 6.52 0.01 -5.19
N ASP A 149 6.19 0.03 -3.88
CA ASP A 149 6.65 -0.99 -2.92
C ASP A 149 6.12 -2.39 -3.24
N ILE A 150 4.85 -2.46 -3.67
CA ILE A 150 4.20 -3.71 -4.05
C ILE A 150 4.88 -4.29 -5.28
N LEU A 151 5.15 -3.47 -6.30
CA LEU A 151 5.87 -3.87 -7.50
C LEU A 151 7.33 -4.22 -7.20
N ALA A 152 8.03 -3.42 -6.39
CA ALA A 152 9.39 -3.73 -5.99
C ALA A 152 9.46 -5.10 -5.30
N THR A 153 8.46 -5.42 -4.48
CA THR A 153 8.34 -6.75 -3.86
C THR A 153 8.08 -7.86 -4.88
N LEU A 154 7.27 -7.61 -5.91
CA LEU A 154 7.08 -8.54 -7.02
C LEU A 154 8.42 -8.87 -7.70
N PHE A 155 9.18 -7.86 -8.12
CA PHE A 155 10.46 -8.08 -8.80
C PHE A 155 11.51 -8.73 -7.91
N LEU A 156 11.55 -8.37 -6.62
CA LEU A 156 12.44 -9.04 -5.68
C LEU A 156 12.15 -10.54 -5.61
N ASN A 157 10.87 -10.93 -5.51
CA ASN A 157 10.49 -12.34 -5.48
C ASN A 157 10.71 -13.03 -6.83
N MET A 158 10.46 -12.34 -7.94
CA MET A 158 10.63 -12.90 -9.28
C MET A 158 12.11 -13.12 -9.62
N PHE A 159 12.95 -12.11 -9.41
CA PHE A 159 14.37 -12.17 -9.81
C PHE A 159 15.25 -12.95 -8.83
N TYR A 160 14.95 -12.91 -7.53
CA TYR A 160 15.80 -13.53 -6.51
C TYR A 160 15.14 -14.71 -5.77
N GLY A 161 13.81 -14.83 -5.84
CA GLY A 161 13.05 -15.87 -5.15
C GLY A 161 12.39 -16.90 -6.06
N GLY A 162 12.40 -16.72 -7.38
CA GLY A 162 11.73 -17.58 -8.35
C GLY A 162 10.21 -17.67 -8.15
N LYS A 163 9.57 -16.60 -7.64
CA LYS A 163 8.13 -16.59 -7.32
C LYS A 163 7.44 -15.36 -7.88
N LEU A 164 6.29 -15.57 -8.53
CA LEU A 164 5.37 -14.48 -8.88
C LEU A 164 4.58 -14.05 -7.65
N LYS A 165 5.22 -13.27 -6.77
CA LYS A 165 4.65 -12.89 -5.47
C LYS A 165 4.87 -11.41 -5.17
N ALA A 166 3.80 -10.64 -5.21
CA ALA A 166 3.79 -9.25 -4.77
C ALA A 166 3.45 -9.13 -3.27
N MET A 167 3.41 -7.89 -2.78
CA MET A 167 2.87 -7.59 -1.46
C MET A 167 1.33 -7.42 -1.56
N PRO A 168 0.52 -8.25 -0.88
CA PRO A 168 -0.94 -8.21 -1.04
C PRO A 168 -1.54 -6.91 -0.46
N PRO A 169 -2.51 -6.27 -1.14
CA PRO A 169 -3.17 -5.07 -0.62
C PRO A 169 -3.94 -5.30 0.69
N LYS A 170 -4.50 -6.51 0.87
CA LYS A 170 -5.16 -6.98 2.10
C LYS A 170 -4.70 -8.41 2.39
N LEU A 171 -4.36 -8.71 3.64
CA LEU A 171 -3.87 -10.03 4.06
C LEU A 171 -4.29 -10.34 5.49
N VAL A 172 -4.72 -11.56 5.76
CA VAL A 172 -4.95 -12.07 7.12
C VAL A 172 -3.60 -12.43 7.75
N SER A 173 -3.37 -12.05 9.00
CA SER A 173 -2.16 -12.45 9.74
C SER A 173 -2.06 -13.97 9.85
N ASP A 174 -0.84 -14.49 9.99
CA ASP A 174 -0.61 -15.95 10.01
C ASP A 174 -1.37 -16.67 11.13
N ASN A 175 -1.68 -15.97 12.23
CA ASN A 175 -2.47 -16.48 13.36
C ASN A 175 -3.98 -16.23 13.24
N GLY A 176 -4.45 -15.62 12.14
CA GLY A 176 -5.87 -15.32 11.90
C GLY A 176 -6.44 -14.15 12.69
N GLU A 177 -5.69 -13.54 13.61
CA GLU A 177 -6.23 -12.56 14.58
C GLU A 177 -6.43 -11.16 14.01
N HIS A 178 -5.69 -10.76 12.97
CA HIS A 178 -5.72 -9.41 12.42
C HIS A 178 -5.75 -9.41 10.90
N ILE A 179 -6.29 -8.32 10.32
CA ILE A 179 -6.19 -8.08 8.90
C ILE A 179 -5.25 -6.89 8.64
N VAL A 180 -4.19 -7.14 7.88
CA VAL A 180 -3.29 -6.10 7.39
C VAL A 180 -3.84 -5.49 6.10
N ILE A 181 -3.90 -4.17 6.04
CA ILE A 181 -4.37 -3.40 4.89
C ILE A 181 -3.29 -2.41 4.42
N ARG A 182 -3.27 -2.14 3.11
CA ARG A 182 -2.35 -1.20 2.45
C ARG A 182 -3.14 -0.22 1.59
N PRO A 183 -3.78 0.79 2.21
CA PRO A 183 -4.66 1.70 1.47
C PRO A 183 -3.94 2.50 0.38
N LEU A 184 -2.62 2.66 0.46
CA LEU A 184 -1.80 3.32 -0.57
C LEU A 184 -1.50 2.43 -1.79
N ALA A 185 -2.11 1.24 -1.92
CA ALA A 185 -1.77 0.27 -2.97
C ALA A 185 -1.87 0.82 -4.42
N TYR A 186 -2.71 1.83 -4.67
CA TYR A 186 -2.86 2.47 -5.98
C TYR A 186 -2.09 3.79 -6.12
N VAL A 187 -1.43 4.25 -5.05
CA VAL A 187 -0.75 5.55 -4.99
C VAL A 187 0.67 5.43 -5.53
N LYS A 188 1.08 6.40 -6.36
CA LYS A 188 2.46 6.53 -6.88
C LYS A 188 3.37 7.17 -5.83
N GLU A 189 4.62 6.71 -5.72
CA GLU A 189 5.57 7.32 -4.76
C GLU A 189 5.77 8.83 -4.98
N LYS A 190 5.89 9.27 -6.24
CA LYS A 190 6.07 10.69 -6.59
C LYS A 190 4.97 11.61 -6.06
N ASP A 191 3.74 11.09 -6.00
CA ASP A 191 2.60 11.83 -5.47
C ASP A 191 2.70 11.96 -3.95
N LEU A 192 3.21 10.94 -3.24
CA LEU A 192 3.43 10.98 -1.79
C LEU A 192 4.56 11.92 -1.40
N ILE A 193 5.65 11.97 -2.18
CA ILE A 193 6.74 12.94 -2.00
C ILE A 193 6.17 14.35 -2.08
N ARG A 194 5.47 14.66 -3.19
CA ARG A 194 4.89 15.98 -3.40
C ARG A 194 3.84 16.33 -2.34
N TYR A 195 3.04 15.36 -1.92
CA TYR A 195 2.04 15.57 -0.88
C TYR A 195 2.66 15.88 0.48
N ALA A 196 3.73 15.19 0.84
CA ALA A 196 4.46 15.45 2.08
C ALA A 196 5.09 16.84 2.11
N GLU A 197 5.62 17.32 0.97
CA GLU A 197 6.07 18.70 0.82
C GLU A 197 4.92 19.70 1.03
N ILE A 198 3.77 19.49 0.38
CA ILE A 198 2.62 20.41 0.51
C ILE A 198 2.10 20.45 1.95
N LYS A 199 2.05 19.30 2.62
CA LYS A 199 1.57 19.17 3.99
C LYS A 199 2.62 19.53 5.05
N GLN A 200 3.88 19.69 4.65
CA GLN A 200 5.00 20.00 5.55
C GLN A 200 5.08 19.00 6.72
N PHE A 201 4.97 17.71 6.42
CA PHE A 201 5.04 16.69 7.46
C PHE A 201 6.42 16.71 8.16
N PRO A 202 6.48 16.53 9.49
CA PRO A 202 7.75 16.45 10.22
C PRO A 202 8.38 15.07 10.02
N ILE A 203 9.03 14.89 8.85
CA ILE A 203 9.64 13.62 8.45
C ILE A 203 10.82 13.31 9.35
N ILE A 204 10.82 12.11 9.94
CA ILE A 204 11.94 11.56 10.70
C ILE A 204 12.82 10.76 9.75
N PRO A 205 14.10 11.11 9.56
CA PRO A 205 15.01 10.34 8.73
C PRO A 205 15.28 8.98 9.39
N CYS A 206 15.03 7.90 8.65
CA CYS A 206 15.31 6.55 9.13
C CYS A 206 16.81 6.23 8.96
N ASN A 207 17.58 6.38 10.04
CA ASN A 207 19.00 6.03 10.08
C ASN A 207 19.25 4.62 10.65
N LEU A 208 18.18 3.87 11.00
CA LEU A 208 18.25 2.57 11.70
C LEU A 208 19.17 1.57 11.02
N CYS A 209 19.06 1.49 9.69
CA CYS A 209 19.72 0.46 8.89
C CYS A 209 21.01 0.98 8.24
N GLY A 210 21.63 2.02 8.84
CA GLY A 210 22.96 2.55 8.54
C GLY A 210 23.50 2.08 7.20
N SER A 211 22.91 2.60 6.11
CA SER A 211 23.38 2.38 4.74
C SER A 211 23.88 0.96 4.44
N GLN A 212 23.25 -0.11 4.94
CA GLN A 212 23.40 -1.38 4.27
C GLN A 212 22.50 -1.32 3.05
N PRO A 213 23.05 -1.20 1.83
CA PRO A 213 22.23 -1.32 0.65
C PRO A 213 21.65 -2.73 0.75
N ASN A 214 20.34 -2.82 0.92
CA ASN A 214 19.65 -3.99 0.44
C ASN A 214 19.76 -3.86 -1.08
N LEU A 215 20.94 -4.17 -1.63
CA LEU A 215 21.40 -3.76 -2.95
C LEU A 215 20.36 -4.13 -3.99
N GLN A 216 19.71 -5.27 -3.78
CA GLN A 216 18.58 -5.76 -4.54
C GLN A 216 17.39 -4.78 -4.55
N ARG A 217 16.90 -4.32 -3.38
CA ARG A 217 15.76 -3.38 -3.32
C ARG A 217 16.11 -2.03 -3.95
N GLN A 218 17.34 -1.55 -3.77
CA GLN A 218 17.80 -0.32 -4.42
C GLN A 218 17.84 -0.48 -5.93
N VAL A 219 18.45 -1.57 -6.43
CA VAL A 219 18.52 -1.91 -7.87
C VAL A 219 17.12 -1.98 -8.48
N ILE A 220 16.16 -2.65 -7.81
CA ILE A 220 14.77 -2.70 -8.27
C ILE A 220 14.12 -1.31 -8.25
N GLY A 221 14.35 -0.52 -7.20
CA GLY A 221 13.83 0.85 -7.12
C GLY A 221 14.34 1.74 -8.25
N ASP A 222 15.63 1.65 -8.57
CA ASP A 222 16.24 2.41 -9.66
C ASP A 222 15.72 1.93 -11.03
N MET A 223 15.51 0.63 -11.21
CA MET A 223 14.88 0.06 -12.41
C MET A 223 13.46 0.60 -12.62
N LEU A 224 12.62 0.62 -11.57
CA LEU A 224 11.25 1.13 -11.67
C LEU A 224 11.24 2.63 -12.01
N LYS A 225 12.15 3.41 -11.45
CA LYS A 225 12.30 4.85 -11.77
C LYS A 225 12.74 5.07 -13.22
N ASP A 226 13.69 4.28 -13.72
CA ASP A 226 14.12 4.35 -15.12
C ASP A 226 12.95 4.03 -16.07
N TRP A 227 12.17 3.00 -15.75
CA TRP A 227 11.02 2.62 -16.55
C TRP A 227 9.89 3.64 -16.54
N ASP A 228 9.55 4.24 -15.39
CA ASP A 228 8.55 5.33 -15.33
C ASP A 228 9.00 6.54 -16.17
N LYS A 229 10.31 6.84 -16.19
CA LYS A 229 10.87 7.94 -16.98
C LYS A 229 10.84 7.66 -18.48
N ARG A 230 11.24 6.46 -18.90
CA ARG A 230 11.36 6.10 -20.34
C ARG A 230 10.02 5.74 -20.96
N PHE A 231 9.10 5.20 -20.16
CA PHE A 231 7.83 4.67 -20.62
C PHE A 231 6.71 5.04 -19.62
N PRO A 232 6.22 6.29 -19.66
CA PRO A 232 5.11 6.72 -18.82
C PRO A 232 3.90 5.77 -18.93
N GLY A 233 3.31 5.38 -17.81
CA GLY A 233 2.21 4.40 -17.76
C GLY A 233 2.64 2.94 -17.58
N ARG A 234 3.94 2.64 -17.68
CA ARG A 234 4.45 1.26 -17.54
C ARG A 234 4.24 0.70 -16.14
N ILE A 235 4.47 1.50 -15.10
CA ILE A 235 4.28 1.09 -13.70
C ILE A 235 2.80 0.78 -13.42
N GLU A 236 1.88 1.58 -13.97
CA GLU A 236 0.44 1.35 -13.94
C GLU A 236 0.07 0.03 -14.61
N SER A 237 0.55 -0.20 -15.83
CA SER A 237 0.30 -1.43 -16.59
C SER A 237 0.80 -2.66 -15.82
N MET A 238 2.02 -2.59 -15.26
CA MET A 238 2.58 -3.66 -14.45
C MET A 238 1.76 -3.95 -13.18
N PHE A 239 1.24 -2.93 -12.50
CA PHE A 239 0.35 -3.15 -11.36
C PHE A 239 -1.01 -3.70 -11.80
N SER A 240 -1.51 -3.28 -12.97
CA SER A 240 -2.72 -3.83 -13.57
C SER A 240 -2.59 -5.34 -13.81
N ALA A 241 -1.44 -5.79 -14.30
CA ALA A 241 -1.15 -7.22 -14.51
C ALA A 241 -1.27 -8.06 -13.22
N LEU A 242 -0.98 -7.48 -12.04
CA LEU A 242 -1.19 -8.18 -10.75
C LEU A 242 -2.66 -8.48 -10.44
N ARG A 243 -3.60 -7.80 -11.08
CA ARG A 243 -5.05 -8.02 -10.92
C ARG A 243 -5.67 -8.81 -12.08
N ASN A 244 -4.94 -8.95 -13.18
CA ASN A 244 -5.41 -9.56 -14.42
C ASN A 244 -4.55 -10.81 -14.71
N VAL A 245 -4.65 -11.80 -13.85
CA VAL A 245 -3.88 -13.04 -13.94
C VAL A 245 -4.59 -14.04 -14.84
N VAL A 246 -3.84 -14.67 -15.75
CA VAL A 246 -4.33 -15.70 -16.68
C VAL A 246 -3.64 -17.02 -16.34
N PRO A 247 -4.22 -17.88 -15.48
CA PRO A 247 -3.53 -19.07 -14.97
C PRO A 247 -3.03 -20.03 -16.06
N SER A 248 -3.78 -20.18 -17.17
CA SER A 248 -3.36 -21.01 -18.30
C SER A 248 -2.06 -20.57 -18.97
N HIS A 249 -1.63 -19.32 -18.73
CA HIS A 249 -0.41 -18.73 -19.30
C HIS A 249 0.73 -18.59 -18.27
N LEU A 250 0.55 -19.05 -17.03
CA LEU A 250 1.54 -18.92 -15.96
C LEU A 250 2.28 -20.22 -15.58
N ALA A 251 2.16 -21.27 -16.40
CA ALA A 251 2.85 -22.56 -16.25
C ALA A 251 2.70 -23.23 -14.85
N ASP A 252 1.72 -22.81 -14.06
CA ASP A 252 1.44 -23.35 -12.73
C ASP A 252 0.45 -24.52 -12.84
N THR A 253 0.95 -25.74 -12.67
CA THR A 253 0.16 -26.97 -12.81
C THR A 253 -0.83 -27.20 -11.67
N GLU A 254 -0.72 -26.47 -10.56
CA GLU A 254 -1.68 -26.55 -9.46
C GLU A 254 -2.86 -25.59 -9.69
N LEU A 255 -2.60 -24.43 -10.29
CA LEU A 255 -3.64 -23.44 -10.62
C LEU A 255 -4.32 -23.69 -11.97
N PHE A 256 -3.68 -24.44 -12.87
CA PHE A 256 -4.26 -24.80 -14.16
C PHE A 256 -3.93 -26.25 -14.54
N ASP A 257 -4.97 -27.03 -14.86
CA ASP A 257 -4.83 -28.43 -15.27
C ASP A 257 -4.39 -28.54 -16.73
N PHE A 258 -3.07 -28.51 -16.94
CA PHE A 258 -2.47 -28.72 -18.26
C PHE A 258 -2.60 -30.17 -18.76
N ALA A 259 -2.66 -31.14 -17.85
CA ALA A 259 -2.67 -32.57 -18.20
C ALA A 259 -4.04 -33.01 -18.74
N GLY A 260 -5.12 -32.43 -18.20
CA GLY A 260 -6.49 -32.66 -18.63
C GLY A 260 -6.96 -31.84 -19.84
N LEU A 261 -6.06 -31.16 -20.57
CA LEU A 261 -6.42 -30.38 -21.75
C LEU A 261 -6.89 -31.28 -22.90
N GLU A 262 -8.09 -31.01 -23.41
CA GLU A 262 -8.68 -31.74 -24.53
C GLU A 262 -8.91 -30.86 -25.77
N ARG A 263 -8.88 -31.48 -26.95
CA ARG A 263 -9.20 -30.78 -28.20
C ARG A 263 -10.66 -30.31 -28.19
N GLY A 264 -10.89 -29.05 -28.54
CA GLY A 264 -12.23 -28.45 -28.58
C GLY A 264 -12.72 -27.92 -27.24
N GLN A 265 -11.92 -28.01 -26.17
CA GLN A 265 -12.25 -27.44 -24.88
C GLN A 265 -12.31 -25.91 -24.95
N THR A 266 -13.35 -25.32 -24.38
CA THR A 266 -13.47 -23.85 -24.24
C THR A 266 -12.84 -23.42 -22.92
N LEU A 267 -11.84 -22.54 -22.98
CA LEU A 267 -11.17 -22.00 -21.79
C LEU A 267 -11.84 -20.70 -21.34
N LYS A 268 -12.29 -20.67 -20.09
CA LYS A 268 -13.02 -19.52 -19.50
C LYS A 268 -12.15 -18.25 -19.39
N HIS A 269 -10.83 -18.40 -19.27
CA HIS A 269 -9.88 -17.31 -18.98
C HIS A 269 -8.51 -17.54 -19.64
N GLY A 270 -8.44 -17.59 -20.97
CA GLY A 270 -7.15 -17.63 -21.69
C GLY A 270 -7.01 -18.82 -22.63
N GLY A 271 -7.68 -18.74 -23.78
CA GLY A 271 -7.28 -19.45 -24.99
C GLY A 271 -6.43 -18.54 -25.90
N ASP A 272 -5.99 -19.07 -27.04
CA ASP A 272 -5.28 -18.31 -28.08
C ASP A 272 -6.29 -17.42 -28.83
N LEU A 273 -6.67 -16.30 -28.21
CA LEU A 273 -7.38 -15.23 -28.90
C LEU A 273 -6.34 -14.54 -29.78
N ALA A 274 -6.39 -14.78 -31.08
CA ALA A 274 -5.41 -14.27 -32.07
C ALA A 274 -5.16 -12.75 -32.01
N PHE A 275 -6.02 -12.01 -31.30
CA PHE A 275 -5.83 -10.61 -30.93
C PHE A 275 -6.33 -10.41 -29.49
N ASP A 276 -5.44 -10.52 -28.50
CA ASP A 276 -5.69 -9.91 -27.19
C ASP A 276 -5.80 -8.40 -27.42
N SER A 277 -7.01 -7.84 -27.34
CA SER A 277 -7.18 -6.39 -27.36
C SER A 277 -6.43 -5.81 -26.17
N GLU A 278 -5.44 -4.95 -26.41
CA GLU A 278 -4.70 -4.23 -25.36
C GLU A 278 -5.62 -3.25 -24.60
N SER A 279 -6.51 -3.75 -23.75
CA SER A 279 -7.30 -2.90 -22.87
C SER A 279 -6.49 -2.62 -21.61
N VAL A 280 -5.75 -1.51 -21.59
CA VAL A 280 -5.29 -0.93 -20.32
C VAL A 280 -6.55 -0.42 -19.60
N PRO A 281 -6.83 -0.81 -18.34
CA PRO A 281 -8.00 -0.30 -17.65
C PRO A 281 -7.98 1.24 -17.61
N GLU A 282 -9.07 1.88 -18.07
CA GLU A 282 -9.24 3.34 -18.19
C GLU A 282 -8.79 4.11 -16.94
N ARG A 283 -8.92 3.51 -15.76
CA ARG A 283 -8.57 4.11 -14.45
C ARG A 283 -7.11 4.53 -14.31
N PHE A 284 -6.23 4.12 -15.21
CA PHE A 284 -4.82 4.52 -15.23
C PHE A 284 -4.46 5.48 -16.36
N SER A 285 -5.38 5.80 -17.26
CA SER A 285 -5.18 6.84 -18.26
C SER A 285 -5.22 8.21 -17.58
N ASP A 286 -4.27 9.08 -17.90
CA ASP A 286 -4.36 10.49 -17.54
C ASP A 286 -5.42 11.15 -18.46
N GLY A 287 -6.70 10.88 -18.14
CA GLY A 287 -7.90 11.49 -18.68
C GLY A 287 -7.85 11.90 -20.15
N LEU A 288 -8.01 10.94 -21.07
CA LEU A 288 -8.53 11.16 -22.41
C LEU A 288 -9.32 9.92 -22.87
N ASP A 289 -10.55 10.20 -23.27
CA ASP A 289 -11.52 9.47 -24.09
C ASP A 289 -12.26 8.23 -23.52
N GLU A 290 -13.59 8.32 -23.66
CA GLU A 290 -14.65 7.34 -23.37
C GLU A 290 -14.76 6.35 -24.54
N ASP A 291 -14.74 5.03 -24.28
CA ASP A 291 -15.61 4.11 -25.02
C ASP A 291 -15.86 2.79 -24.26
N GLU A 292 -17.12 2.37 -24.23
CA GLU A 292 -17.65 1.32 -23.36
C GLU A 292 -17.43 -0.10 -23.90
N GLY A 293 -16.98 -0.99 -23.01
CA GLY A 293 -17.02 -2.44 -23.20
C GLY A 293 -17.18 -3.17 -21.86
N GLU A 294 -18.42 -3.35 -21.39
CA GLU A 294 -18.72 -4.04 -20.13
C GLU A 294 -18.56 -5.58 -20.26
N VAL A 295 -17.53 -6.15 -19.65
CA VAL A 295 -17.54 -7.55 -19.19
C VAL A 295 -17.93 -7.57 -17.71
N LYS A 296 -19.17 -8.00 -17.43
CA LYS A 296 -19.72 -8.08 -16.07
C LYS A 296 -19.20 -9.30 -15.32
N ILE A 297 -18.11 -9.12 -14.58
CA ILE A 297 -17.79 -10.01 -13.46
C ILE A 297 -18.63 -9.54 -12.27
N ALA A 298 -19.47 -10.43 -11.72
CA ALA A 298 -20.32 -10.14 -10.57
C ALA A 298 -19.45 -9.68 -9.39
N LYS A 299 -19.46 -8.38 -9.11
CA LYS A 299 -18.76 -7.79 -7.96
C LYS A 299 -19.49 -8.24 -6.68
N PRO A 300 -18.78 -8.67 -5.62
CA PRO A 300 -19.40 -8.82 -4.31
C PRO A 300 -20.09 -7.50 -3.94
N ARG A 301 -21.30 -7.58 -3.38
CA ARG A 301 -22.10 -6.42 -3.01
C ARG A 301 -21.30 -5.55 -2.04
N LYS A 302 -20.74 -4.45 -2.53
CA LYS A 302 -20.10 -3.42 -1.68
C LYS A 302 -21.19 -2.90 -0.74
N VAL A 303 -20.98 -3.04 0.57
CA VAL A 303 -21.93 -2.58 1.60
C VAL A 303 -22.03 -1.05 1.57
N PHE A 304 -20.94 -0.38 1.20
CA PHE A 304 -20.85 1.08 0.98
C PHE A 304 -19.66 1.41 0.06
N ASN A 305 -19.56 2.67 -0.36
CA ASN A 305 -18.37 3.23 -1.02
C ASN A 305 -17.73 4.28 -0.09
N ILE A 306 -16.45 4.10 0.26
CA ILE A 306 -15.73 4.98 1.20
C ILE A 306 -15.58 6.44 0.68
N LEU A 307 -15.77 6.66 -0.62
CA LEU A 307 -15.70 7.98 -1.25
C LEU A 307 -17.06 8.71 -1.24
N ASP A 308 -18.15 8.03 -0.91
CA ASP A 308 -19.45 8.67 -0.74
C ASP A 308 -19.44 9.57 0.49
N ASN A 309 -20.37 10.52 0.55
CA ASN A 309 -20.53 11.37 1.73
C ASN A 309 -21.55 10.75 2.70
N ARG A 310 -21.36 10.97 4.00
CA ARG A 310 -22.39 10.74 5.02
C ARG A 310 -23.69 11.40 4.57
N ALA A 311 -24.80 10.67 4.68
CA ALA A 311 -26.12 11.25 4.48
C ALA A 311 -26.26 12.45 5.43
N LYS A 312 -26.70 13.60 4.91
CA LYS A 312 -27.03 14.75 5.75
C LYS A 312 -28.25 14.35 6.59
N GLY A 313 -28.01 14.07 7.87
CA GLY A 313 -29.07 13.95 8.89
C GLY A 313 -29.66 15.30 9.24
#